data_AF-A0AB36ET63-F1
#
_entry.id   AF-A0AB36ET63-F1
#
_cell.length_a   1.000
_cell.length_b   1.000
_cell.length_c   1.000
_cell.angle_alpha   90.00
_cell.angle_beta   90.00
_cell.angle_gamma   90.00
#
_symmetry.space_group_name_H-M   'P 1'
#
loop_
_entity.id
_entity.type
_entity.pdbx_description
1 polymer ?
#
loop_
_entity_poly.entity_id
_entity_poly.type
_entity_poly.pdbx_seq_one_letter_code
_entity_poly.pdbx_strand_id
1 'polypeptide(L)'
;MARTVYGDLSKVALQAMHEAAVKFEVPLKALPAEAAFQLPDDLAPIAEKLLAYARGTSNRLTHEEERYLLGRYIHTSAHWVPTAGLLLNKPANQRLAYNQRPQEGYPE
;
A
#
# COMPACT_ATOMS: atom_id res chain seq x y z
N MET A 1 18.27 -0.08 -8.52
CA MET A 1 18.32 -0.94 -7.31
C MET A 1 17.07 -1.81 -7.30
N ALA A 2 17.22 -3.13 -7.12
CA ALA A 2 16.08 -4.02 -6.89
C ALA A 2 15.78 -4.01 -5.38
N ARG A 3 14.57 -3.62 -4.99
CA ARG A 3 14.08 -3.75 -3.62
C ARG A 3 12.97 -4.80 -3.59
N THR A 4 12.97 -5.64 -2.56
CA THR A 4 11.85 -6.55 -2.30
C THR A 4 10.79 -5.79 -1.50
N VAL A 5 9.58 -5.72 -2.04
CA VAL A 5 8.44 -5.09 -1.37
C VAL A 5 7.44 -6.16 -0.99
N TYR A 6 7.04 -6.18 0.28
CA TYR A 6 6.11 -7.15 0.82
C TYR A 6 4.69 -6.59 0.84
N GLY A 7 3.70 -7.41 0.48
CA GLY A 7 2.29 -7.00 0.40
C GLY A 7 1.57 -6.93 1.75
N ASP A 8 2.24 -7.23 2.87
CA ASP A 8 1.60 -7.40 4.18
C ASP A 8 0.96 -6.12 4.74
N LEU A 9 1.37 -4.93 4.28
CA LEU A 9 0.73 -3.67 4.68
C LEU A 9 -0.76 -3.62 4.29
N SER A 10 -1.17 -4.32 3.23
CA SER A 10 -2.57 -4.45 2.85
C SER A 10 -3.43 -5.12 3.93
N LYS A 11 -2.82 -6.00 4.75
CA LYS A 11 -3.50 -6.67 5.87
C LYS A 11 -3.92 -5.68 6.96
N VAL A 12 -3.16 -4.61 7.16
CA VAL A 12 -3.50 -3.54 8.11
C VAL A 12 -4.77 -2.80 7.66
N ALA A 13 -4.84 -2.44 6.37
CA ALA A 13 -6.02 -1.81 5.80
C ALA A 13 -7.25 -2.74 5.86
N LEU A 14 -7.05 -4.04 5.59
CA LEU A 14 -8.09 -5.06 5.73
C LEU A 14 -8.62 -5.13 7.17
N GLN A 15 -7.74 -5.21 8.17
CA GLN A 15 -8.14 -5.24 9.58
C GLN A 15 -8.89 -3.98 9.98
N ALA A 16 -8.40 -2.79 9.59
CA ALA A 16 -9.08 -1.51 9.86
C ALA A 16 -10.50 -1.47 9.28
N MET A 17 -10.67 -1.88 8.02
CA MET A 17 -11.98 -1.89 7.36
C MET A 17 -12.91 -2.97 7.92
N HIS A 18 -12.36 -4.14 8.28
CA HIS A 18 -13.14 -5.21 8.91
C HIS A 18 -13.66 -4.79 10.27
N GLU A 19 -12.81 -4.21 11.13
CA GLU A 19 -13.21 -3.67 12.43
C GLU A 19 -14.31 -2.60 12.28
N ALA A 20 -14.15 -1.69 11.31
CA ALA A 20 -15.15 -0.68 11.02
C ALA A 20 -16.48 -1.30 10.57
N ALA A 21 -16.45 -2.26 9.64
CA ALA A 21 -17.64 -2.93 9.14
C ALA A 21 -18.38 -3.71 10.23
N VAL A 22 -17.66 -4.46 11.06
CA VAL A 22 -18.25 -5.20 12.20
C VAL A 22 -18.88 -4.24 13.21
N LYS A 23 -18.24 -3.10 13.49
CA LYS A 23 -18.78 -2.05 14.37
C LYS A 23 -20.13 -1.51 13.85
N PHE A 24 -20.32 -1.46 12.54
CA PHE A 24 -21.58 -1.06 11.90
C PHE A 24 -22.49 -2.26 11.55
N GLU A 25 -22.33 -3.38 12.26
CA GLU A 25 -23.20 -4.56 12.17
C GLU A 25 -23.25 -5.21 10.77
N VAL A 26 -22.23 -4.98 9.93
CA VAL A 26 -22.09 -5.70 8.67
C VAL A 26 -21.82 -7.18 9.00
N PRO A 27 -22.52 -8.14 8.37
CA PRO A 27 -22.44 -9.56 8.71
C PRO A 27 -21.17 -10.23 8.14
N LEU A 28 -20.00 -9.70 8.48
CA LEU A 28 -18.71 -10.29 8.14
C LEU A 28 -18.34 -11.35 9.17
N LYS A 29 -17.75 -12.46 8.71
CA LYS A 29 -17.12 -13.44 9.60
C LYS A 29 -15.89 -12.84 10.25
N ALA A 30 -15.50 -13.37 11.40
CA ALA A 30 -14.20 -13.05 12.00
C ALA A 30 -13.07 -13.39 11.02
N LEU A 31 -12.00 -12.59 11.03
CA LEU A 31 -10.80 -12.89 10.26
C LEU A 31 -10.17 -14.18 10.82
N PRO A 32 -9.86 -15.17 9.96
CA PRO A 32 -9.31 -16.44 10.43
C PRO A 32 -7.85 -16.28 10.86
N ALA A 33 -7.39 -17.16 11.76
CA ALA A 33 -6.01 -17.19 12.26
C ALA A 33 -5.05 -17.85 11.25
N GLU A 34 -5.15 -17.48 9.98
CA GLU A 34 -4.31 -17.99 8.89
C GLU A 34 -3.19 -16.99 8.56
N ALA A 35 -2.06 -17.49 8.07
CA ALA A 35 -0.90 -16.66 7.72
C ALA A 35 -1.23 -15.55 6.69
N ALA A 36 -2.27 -15.73 5.87
CA ALA A 36 -2.76 -14.74 4.94
C ALA A 36 -3.34 -13.48 5.61
N PHE A 37 -3.79 -13.57 6.86
CA PHE A 37 -4.38 -12.46 7.63
C PHE A 37 -3.52 -12.00 8.80
N GLN A 38 -2.51 -12.79 9.16
CA GLN A 38 -1.57 -12.47 10.22
C GLN A 38 -0.52 -11.46 9.74
N LEU A 39 -0.21 -10.51 10.61
CA LEU A 39 0.84 -9.53 10.40
C LEU A 39 2.19 -10.14 10.78
N PRO A 40 3.26 -9.88 10.03
CA PRO A 40 4.60 -10.27 10.45
C PRO A 40 5.04 -9.46 11.68
N ASP A 41 5.89 -10.06 12.50
CA ASP A 41 6.33 -9.49 13.78
C ASP A 41 6.99 -8.10 13.64
N ASP A 42 7.66 -7.86 12.51
CA ASP A 42 8.33 -6.60 12.21
C ASP A 42 7.35 -5.46 11.84
N LEU A 43 6.16 -5.79 11.35
CA LEU A 43 5.11 -4.83 10.99
C LEU A 43 4.12 -4.61 12.14
N ALA A 44 3.95 -5.57 13.05
CA ALA A 44 2.94 -5.54 14.10
C ALA A 44 2.95 -4.26 14.97
N PRO A 45 4.12 -3.75 15.44
CA PRO A 45 4.14 -2.52 16.25
C PRO A 45 3.68 -1.27 15.47
N ILE A 46 3.99 -1.20 14.18
CA ILE A 46 3.59 -0.10 13.30
C ILE A 46 2.10 -0.21 12.97
N ALA A 47 1.63 -1.43 12.73
CA ALA A 47 0.22 -1.72 12.45
C ALA A 47 -0.69 -1.32 13.62
N GLU A 48 -0.26 -1.54 14.86
CA GLU A 48 -1.01 -1.10 16.05
C GLU A 48 -1.26 0.42 16.03
N LYS A 49 -0.24 1.22 15.68
CA LYS A 49 -0.38 2.67 15.56
C LYS A 49 -1.34 3.06 14.43
N LEU A 50 -1.23 2.40 13.29
CA LEU A 50 -2.11 2.62 12.14
C LEU A 50 -3.58 2.27 12.44
N LEU A 51 -3.82 1.16 13.13
CA LEU A 51 -5.16 0.76 13.57
C LEU A 51 -5.71 1.72 14.63
N ALA A 52 -4.88 2.15 15.58
CA ALA A 52 -5.26 3.17 16.55
C ALA A 52 -5.66 4.49 15.85
N TYR A 53 -4.92 4.89 14.81
CA TYR A 53 -5.28 6.03 13.97
C TYR A 53 -6.62 5.84 13.25
N ALA A 54 -6.84 4.67 12.65
CA ALA A 54 -8.11 4.33 11.98
C ALA A 54 -9.31 4.35 12.95
N ARG A 55 -9.10 4.04 14.23
CA ARG A 55 -10.12 4.12 15.29
C ARG A 55 -10.39 5.56 15.77
N GLY A 56 -9.65 6.54 15.26
CA GLY A 56 -9.81 7.97 15.59
C GLY A 56 -8.87 8.50 16.67
N THR A 57 -7.87 7.72 17.10
CA THR A 57 -6.86 8.21 18.06
C THR A 57 -5.70 8.89 17.34
N SER A 58 -5.05 9.87 17.98
CA SER A 58 -3.88 10.53 17.39
C SER A 58 -2.60 9.73 17.67
N ASN A 59 -2.34 8.70 16.85
CA ASN A 59 -1.08 7.95 16.91
C ASN A 59 -0.28 8.19 15.62
N ARG A 60 0.75 9.02 15.70
CA ARG A 60 1.60 9.34 14.54
C ARG A 60 2.76 8.36 14.44
N LEU A 61 3.11 8.02 13.21
CA LEU A 61 4.34 7.28 12.93
C LEU A 61 5.56 8.17 13.18
N THR A 62 6.65 7.56 13.60
CA THR A 62 7.96 8.23 13.61
C THR A 62 8.54 8.24 12.19
N HIS A 63 9.50 9.12 11.94
CA HIS A 63 10.22 9.13 10.65
C HIS A 63 10.96 7.82 10.35
N GLU A 64 11.38 7.08 11.38
CA GLU A 64 12.03 5.78 11.20
C GLU A 64 11.01 4.73 10.75
N GLU A 65 9.81 4.75 11.32
CA GLU A 65 8.71 3.86 10.93
C GLU A 65 8.22 4.17 9.51
N GLU A 66 8.07 5.45 9.16
CA GLU A 66 7.73 5.88 7.80
C GLU A 66 8.79 5.41 6.79
N ARG A 67 10.08 5.61 7.10
CA ARG A 67 11.18 5.15 6.25
C ARG A 67 11.18 3.62 6.11
N TYR A 68 10.91 2.92 7.19
CA TYR A 68 10.83 1.46 7.19
C TYR A 68 9.68 0.95 6.30
N LEU A 69 8.49 1.55 6.41
CA LEU A 69 7.36 1.25 5.53
C LEU A 69 7.68 1.55 4.07
N LEU A 70 8.28 2.71 3.77
CA LEU A 70 8.69 3.08 2.41
C LEU A 70 9.71 2.12 1.83
N GLY A 71 10.66 1.64 2.64
CA GLY A 71 11.70 0.72 2.20
C GLY A 71 11.17 -0.68 1.89
N ARG A 72 10.20 -1.17 2.67
CA ARG A 72 9.87 -2.61 2.72
C ARG A 72 8.45 -2.97 2.33
N TYR A 73 7.49 -2.07 2.50
CA TYR A 73 6.06 -2.40 2.43
C TYR A 73 5.25 -1.53 1.44
N ILE A 74 5.68 -0.30 1.18
CA ILE A 74 4.97 0.61 0.27
C ILE A 74 5.53 0.46 -1.14
N HIS A 75 4.68 0.05 -2.09
CA HIS A 75 5.01 -0.02 -3.51
C HIS A 75 5.07 1.38 -4.14
N THR A 76 6.08 1.63 -4.97
CA THR A 76 6.16 2.85 -5.79
C THR A 76 5.34 2.63 -7.05
N SER A 77 4.06 2.99 -7.01
CA SER A 77 3.13 2.84 -8.13
C SER A 77 3.27 3.92 -9.20
N ALA A 78 3.96 5.02 -8.90
CA ALA A 78 4.21 6.09 -9.85
C ALA A 78 5.60 5.92 -10.48
N HIS A 79 5.67 5.72 -11.80
CA HIS A 79 6.90 5.56 -12.56
C HIS A 79 6.75 5.89 -14.05
N TRP A 80 7.89 6.18 -14.70
CA TRP A 80 7.98 6.43 -16.13
C TRP A 80 8.35 5.19 -16.97
N VAL A 81 8.18 3.97 -16.43
CA VAL A 81 8.35 2.75 -17.24
C VAL A 81 7.19 2.65 -18.25
N PRO A 82 7.47 2.46 -19.56
CA PRO A 82 6.43 2.26 -20.56
C PRO A 82 5.57 1.03 -20.25
N THR A 83 4.25 1.18 -20.35
CA THR A 83 3.28 0.09 -20.13
C THR A 83 3.46 -1.05 -21.15
N ALA A 84 3.89 -0.70 -22.36
CA ALA A 84 4.15 -1.64 -23.45
C ALA A 84 5.49 -1.30 -24.10
N GLY A 85 6.04 -2.27 -24.83
CA GLY A 85 7.17 -2.01 -25.73
C GLY A 85 6.83 -0.98 -26.80
N LEU A 86 7.83 -0.55 -27.57
CA LEU A 86 7.67 0.48 -28.59
C LEU A 86 6.55 0.09 -29.58
N LEU A 87 5.46 0.86 -29.59
CA LEU A 87 4.32 0.62 -30.47
C LEU A 87 4.60 1.18 -31.87
N LEU A 88 5.45 0.49 -32.64
CA LEU A 88 6.00 0.99 -33.91
C LEU A 88 4.93 1.44 -34.93
N ASN A 89 3.79 0.74 -34.94
CA ASN A 89 2.66 1.00 -35.84
C ASN A 89 1.78 2.19 -35.41
N LYS A 90 2.02 2.79 -34.23
CA LYS A 90 1.33 4.00 -33.77
C LYS A 90 2.02 5.27 -34.26
N PRO A 91 1.30 6.42 -34.37
CA PRO A 91 1.89 7.73 -34.61
C PRO A 91 3.01 8.04 -33.60
N ALA A 92 4.01 8.83 -34.01
CA ALA A 92 5.23 9.07 -33.22
C ALA A 92 4.96 9.51 -31.77
N ASN A 93 3.96 10.37 -31.56
CA ASN A 93 3.55 10.87 -30.25
C ASN A 93 2.71 9.88 -29.40
N GLN A 94 2.42 8.69 -29.93
CA GLN A 94 1.60 7.65 -29.28
C GLN A 94 2.34 6.30 -29.16
N ARG A 95 3.64 6.26 -29.51
CA ARG A 95 4.40 5.00 -29.52
C ARG A 95 4.77 4.48 -28.14
N LEU A 96 4.70 5.34 -27.13
CA LEU A 96 4.97 5.04 -25.73
C LEU A 96 3.76 5.45 -24.91
N ALA A 97 3.32 4.55 -24.03
CA ALA A 97 2.25 4.80 -23.08
C ALA A 97 2.81 4.64 -21.67
N TYR A 98 2.48 5.57 -20.79
CA TYR A 98 2.96 5.60 -19.41
C TYR A 98 1.76 5.66 -18.46
N ASN A 99 1.12 4.51 -18.23
CA ASN A 99 -0.12 4.46 -17.43
C ASN A 99 0.12 4.74 -15.95
N GLN A 100 1.36 4.56 -15.51
CA GLN A 100 1.79 4.77 -14.13
C GLN A 100 2.58 6.07 -13.97
N ARG A 101 2.55 7.01 -14.92
CA ARG A 101 3.30 8.26 -14.78
C ARG A 101 2.88 9.02 -13.50
N PRO A 102 3.81 9.68 -12.81
CA PRO A 102 3.49 10.53 -11.67
C PRO A 102 2.46 11.62 -12.03
N GLN A 103 1.73 12.07 -11.01
CA GLN A 103 0.85 13.23 -11.14
C GLN A 103 1.70 14.50 -11.32
N GLU A 104 1.25 15.40 -12.20
CA GLU A 104 1.89 16.69 -12.40
C GLU A 104 1.92 17.50 -11.09
N GLY A 105 3.09 18.01 -10.72
CA GLY A 105 3.30 18.79 -9.49
C GLY A 105 3.63 17.99 -8.23
N TYR A 106 3.74 16.66 -8.29
CA TYR A 106 4.32 15.87 -7.21
C TYR A 106 5.85 16.02 -7.19
N PRO A 107 6.51 16.11 -6.02
CA PRO A 107 7.97 16.11 -5.96
C PRO A 107 8.53 14.79 -6.55
N GLU A 108 9.53 14.91 -7.43
CA GLU A 108 10.26 13.79 -8.03
C GLU A 108 11.28 13.17 -7.08
#